data_AF-A0A5C7VCG1-F1
#
_entry.id   AF-A0A5C7VCG1-F1
#
_cell.length_a   1.000
_cell.length_b   1.000
_cell.length_c   1.000
_cell.angle_alpha   90.00
_cell.angle_beta   90.00
_cell.angle_gamma   90.00
#
_symmetry.space_group_name_H-M   'P 1'
#
loop_
_entity.id
_entity.type
_entity.pdbx_description
1 polymer ?
#
loop_
_entity_poly.entity_id
_entity_poly.type
_entity_poly.pdbx_seq_one_letter_code
_entity_poly.pdbx_strand_id
1 'polypeptide(L)'
;MFSNFKIGVRLIGGFLLVAGISVVVGMVGLQNAGQMNQLAERMYSQELVGLSTIKEANIELIYIGRARSNFLLATTQQERDKQLAAIQKSSATVKEQMAKAKPLFVTERGKELFAKFDSEWERFQTEQQRALALAASEKLAEHDPALVQAMSTVRSKADALDDMLDELARQKDARAAQANDETEAIYSGSRQTLIAIIVGGVALGVVLGWLISRSVARPIGRVVEVANRLAEGDMTVEIVGKSRDEVGQLLDAMRHMTQRLTQVVAEVNASAESLAGASEEVSATAQSLSQAASEQAAGVEETSASLEQMTASISQNTENAKVTDSMASQASGQAAEGGEAVKATVS
;
A
#
# COMPACT_ATOMS: atom_id res chain seq x y z
N MET A 1 14.69 -8.69 16.66
CA MET A 1 15.06 -9.34 15.38
C MET A 1 14.71 -8.48 14.17
N PHE A 2 13.49 -7.93 14.07
CA PHE A 2 13.06 -7.07 12.94
C PHE A 2 13.85 -5.76 12.75
N SER A 3 14.44 -5.21 13.81
CA SER A 3 15.18 -3.94 13.81
C SER A 3 16.51 -3.94 13.06
N ASN A 4 16.94 -5.07 12.51
CA ASN A 4 18.19 -5.16 11.74
C ASN A 4 17.95 -5.28 10.23
N PHE A 5 16.70 -5.44 9.79
CA PHE A 5 16.39 -5.48 8.35
C PHE A 5 16.44 -4.09 7.74
N LYS A 6 16.83 -4.03 6.46
CA LYS A 6 16.73 -2.82 5.65
C LYS A 6 15.32 -2.21 5.69
N ILE A 7 15.21 -0.88 5.72
CA ILE A 7 13.92 -0.16 5.77
C ILE A 7 13.01 -0.61 4.62
N GLY A 8 13.57 -0.72 3.40
CA GLY A 8 12.83 -1.17 2.23
C GLY A 8 12.23 -2.56 2.39
N VAL A 9 12.97 -3.51 3.00
CA VAL A 9 12.49 -4.88 3.23
C VAL A 9 11.33 -4.90 4.23
N ARG A 10 11.37 -4.06 5.28
CA ARG A 10 10.28 -3.93 6.25
C ARG A 10 9.02 -3.35 5.60
N LEU A 11 9.17 -2.30 4.81
CA LEU A 11 8.05 -1.66 4.12
C LEU A 11 7.41 -2.61 3.11
N ILE A 12 8.22 -3.23 2.24
CA ILE A 12 7.73 -4.19 1.25
C ILE A 12 7.05 -5.38 1.95
N GLY A 13 7.66 -5.92 3.02
CA GLY A 13 7.05 -6.99 3.80
C GLY A 13 5.70 -6.61 4.40
N GLY A 14 5.57 -5.40 4.95
CA GLY A 14 4.30 -4.87 5.44
C GLY A 14 3.25 -4.71 4.34
N PHE A 15 3.62 -4.13 3.21
CA PHE A 15 2.73 -3.97 2.05
C PHE A 15 2.30 -5.32 1.47
N LEU A 16 3.20 -6.29 1.34
CA LEU A 16 2.88 -7.63 0.85
C LEU A 16 1.94 -8.37 1.79
N LEU A 17 2.10 -8.22 3.11
CA LEU A 17 1.17 -8.79 4.08
C LEU A 17 -0.24 -8.22 3.93
N VAL A 18 -0.36 -6.88 3.80
CA VAL A 18 -1.65 -6.22 3.60
C VAL A 18 -2.27 -6.62 2.25
N ALA A 19 -1.46 -6.64 1.18
CA ALA A 19 -1.92 -7.09 -0.14
C ALA A 19 -2.38 -8.56 -0.11
N GLY A 20 -1.67 -9.42 0.62
CA GLY A 20 -2.04 -10.82 0.84
C GLY A 20 -3.40 -10.96 1.51
N ILE A 21 -3.70 -10.13 2.51
CA ILE A 21 -5.03 -10.09 3.14
C ILE A 21 -6.10 -9.72 2.11
N SER A 22 -5.87 -8.71 1.27
CA SER A 22 -6.81 -8.34 0.21
C SER A 22 -7.07 -9.47 -0.79
N VAL A 23 -6.04 -10.25 -1.13
CA VAL A 23 -6.18 -11.45 -1.97
C VAL A 23 -7.05 -12.51 -1.27
N VAL A 24 -6.82 -12.77 0.02
CA VAL A 24 -7.63 -13.72 0.80
C VAL A 24 -9.09 -13.26 0.87
N VAL A 25 -9.35 -11.98 1.13
CA VAL A 25 -10.70 -11.39 1.13
C VAL A 25 -11.37 -11.58 -0.23
N GLY A 26 -10.66 -11.26 -1.31
CA GLY A 26 -11.16 -11.42 -2.68
C GLY A 26 -11.48 -12.88 -3.01
N MET A 27 -10.60 -13.82 -2.63
CA MET A 27 -10.78 -15.25 -2.88
C MET A 27 -11.99 -15.81 -2.13
N VAL A 28 -12.13 -15.50 -0.84
CA VAL A 28 -13.29 -15.90 -0.03
C VAL A 28 -14.58 -15.27 -0.58
N GLY A 29 -14.55 -13.99 -0.97
CA GLY A 29 -15.68 -13.30 -1.58
C GLY A 29 -16.14 -13.97 -2.89
N LEU A 30 -15.21 -14.29 -3.78
CA LEU A 30 -15.51 -14.98 -5.05
C LEU A 30 -16.04 -16.39 -4.82
N GLN A 31 -15.48 -17.13 -3.86
CA GLN A 31 -15.95 -18.49 -3.52
C GLN A 31 -17.40 -18.46 -3.02
N ASN A 32 -17.72 -17.54 -2.11
CA ASN A 32 -19.07 -17.41 -1.56
C ASN A 32 -20.08 -16.95 -2.62
N ALA A 33 -19.70 -15.99 -3.46
CA ALA A 33 -20.53 -15.57 -4.60
C ALA A 33 -20.79 -16.72 -5.58
N GLY A 34 -19.77 -17.55 -5.86
CA GLY A 34 -19.89 -18.74 -6.68
C GLY A 34 -20.84 -19.78 -6.10
N GLN A 35 -20.79 -20.02 -4.78
CA GLN A 35 -21.74 -20.90 -4.10
C GLN A 35 -23.18 -20.37 -4.19
N MET A 36 -23.39 -19.08 -3.89
CA MET A 36 -24.71 -18.46 -4.01
C MET A 36 -25.26 -18.56 -5.44
N ASN A 37 -24.41 -18.36 -6.45
CA ASN A 37 -24.81 -18.51 -7.85
C ASN A 37 -25.26 -19.94 -8.17
N GLN A 38 -24.53 -20.96 -7.69
CA GLN A 38 -24.91 -22.36 -7.87
C GLN A 38 -26.22 -22.72 -7.17
N LEU A 39 -26.46 -22.21 -5.96
CA LEU A 39 -27.73 -22.41 -5.26
C LEU A 39 -28.89 -21.74 -6.01
N ALA A 40 -28.70 -20.51 -6.50
CA ALA A 40 -29.70 -19.80 -7.29
C ALA A 40 -30.03 -20.54 -8.60
N GLU A 41 -29.01 -21.05 -9.29
CA GLU A 41 -29.19 -21.83 -10.51
C GLU A 41 -29.94 -23.15 -10.26
N ARG A 42 -29.63 -23.87 -9.18
CA ARG A 42 -30.39 -25.07 -8.78
C ARG A 42 -31.83 -24.74 -8.40
N MET A 43 -32.03 -23.68 -7.62
CA MET A 43 -33.36 -23.21 -7.22
C MET A 43 -34.22 -22.91 -8.46
N TYR A 44 -33.67 -22.24 -9.47
CA TYR A 44 -34.39 -21.97 -10.71
C TYR A 44 -34.57 -23.24 -11.57
N SER A 45 -33.46 -23.84 -12.02
CA SER A 45 -33.47 -24.89 -13.06
C SER A 45 -34.02 -26.22 -12.59
N GLN A 46 -33.88 -26.56 -11.31
CA GLN A 46 -34.35 -27.83 -10.76
C GLN A 46 -35.64 -27.67 -9.96
N GLU A 47 -35.71 -26.68 -9.07
CA GLU A 47 -36.85 -26.57 -8.16
C GLU A 47 -38.04 -25.82 -8.79
N LEU A 48 -37.86 -24.60 -9.27
CA LEU A 48 -38.95 -23.80 -9.85
C LEU A 48 -39.44 -24.34 -11.20
N VAL A 49 -38.54 -24.75 -12.10
CA VAL A 49 -38.94 -25.39 -13.37
C VAL A 49 -39.66 -26.72 -13.10
N GLY A 50 -39.18 -27.50 -12.13
CA GLY A 50 -39.82 -28.74 -11.71
C GLY A 50 -41.22 -28.51 -11.13
N LEU A 51 -41.38 -27.50 -10.28
CA LEU A 51 -42.68 -27.10 -9.74
C LEU A 51 -43.64 -26.62 -10.84
N SER A 52 -43.15 -25.77 -11.74
CA SER A 52 -43.94 -25.21 -12.83
C SER A 52 -44.50 -26.30 -13.76
N THR A 53 -43.64 -27.25 -14.17
CA THR A 53 -44.04 -28.38 -15.03
C THR A 53 -45.06 -29.29 -14.35
N ILE A 54 -44.91 -29.58 -13.04
CA ILE A 54 -45.91 -30.35 -12.28
C ILE A 54 -47.24 -29.58 -12.16
N LYS A 55 -47.21 -28.29 -11.84
CA LYS A 55 -48.44 -27.47 -11.75
C LYS A 55 -49.16 -27.36 -13.10
N GLU A 56 -48.43 -27.25 -14.19
CA GLU A 56 -49.01 -27.27 -15.54
C GLU A 56 -49.68 -28.62 -15.84
N ALA A 57 -49.04 -29.75 -15.48
CA ALA A 57 -49.65 -31.07 -15.62
C ALA A 57 -50.94 -31.20 -14.78
N ASN A 58 -50.96 -30.62 -13.58
CA ASN A 58 -52.15 -30.60 -12.72
C ASN A 58 -53.28 -29.76 -13.32
N ILE A 59 -52.98 -28.58 -13.86
CA ILE A 59 -53.97 -27.74 -14.59
C ILE A 59 -54.57 -28.50 -15.78
N GLU A 60 -53.74 -29.21 -16.55
CA GLU A 60 -54.22 -29.99 -17.70
C GLU A 60 -55.06 -31.20 -17.28
N LEU A 61 -54.77 -31.84 -16.13
CA LEU A 61 -55.64 -32.86 -15.54
C LEU A 61 -57.03 -32.29 -15.20
N ILE A 62 -57.10 -31.07 -14.66
CA ILE A 62 -58.35 -30.35 -14.40
C ILE A 62 -59.09 -30.04 -15.72
N TYR A 63 -58.36 -29.65 -16.78
CA TYR A 63 -58.95 -29.42 -18.10
C TYR A 63 -59.53 -30.68 -18.73
N ILE A 64 -58.90 -31.84 -18.54
CA ILE A 64 -59.46 -33.14 -18.93
C ILE A 64 -60.80 -33.36 -18.22
N GLY A 65 -60.86 -33.13 -16.91
CA GLY A 65 -62.10 -33.23 -16.13
C GLY A 65 -63.20 -32.28 -16.62
N ARG A 66 -62.85 -31.02 -16.92
CA ARG A 66 -63.77 -30.02 -17.46
C ARG A 66 -64.29 -30.38 -18.84
N ALA A 67 -63.41 -30.80 -19.75
CA ALA A 67 -63.79 -31.22 -21.09
C ALA A 67 -64.69 -32.47 -21.06
N ARG A 68 -64.40 -33.42 -20.16
CA ARG A 68 -65.27 -34.58 -19.90
C ARG A 68 -66.66 -34.16 -19.42
N SER A 69 -66.75 -33.23 -18.47
CA SER A 69 -68.06 -32.71 -18.04
C SER A 69 -68.81 -32.02 -19.18
N ASN A 70 -68.13 -31.21 -20.00
CA ASN A 70 -68.73 -30.58 -21.17
C ASN A 70 -69.15 -31.59 -22.24
N PHE A 71 -68.42 -32.70 -22.40
CA PHE A 71 -68.77 -33.80 -23.29
C PHE A 71 -70.12 -34.43 -22.90
N LEU A 72 -70.37 -34.59 -21.59
CA LEU A 72 -71.65 -35.11 -21.07
C LEU A 72 -72.81 -34.13 -21.25
N LEU A 73 -72.53 -32.83 -21.16
CA LEU A 73 -73.53 -31.76 -21.33
C LEU A 73 -73.76 -31.36 -22.78
N ALA A 74 -72.97 -31.90 -23.72
CA ALA A 74 -73.07 -31.58 -25.13
C ALA A 74 -74.46 -31.93 -25.68
N THR A 75 -75.03 -31.01 -26.45
CA THR A 75 -76.33 -31.17 -27.11
C THR A 75 -76.21 -31.54 -28.60
N THR A 76 -74.98 -31.62 -29.12
CA THR A 76 -74.68 -32.01 -30.51
C THR A 76 -73.46 -32.91 -30.58
N GLN A 77 -73.36 -33.72 -31.64
CA GLN A 77 -72.19 -34.57 -31.88
C GLN A 77 -70.91 -33.74 -32.13
N GLN A 78 -71.04 -32.61 -32.83
CA GLN A 78 -69.90 -31.71 -33.08
C GLN A 78 -69.28 -31.19 -31.78
N GLU A 79 -70.10 -30.85 -30.77
CA GLU A 79 -69.59 -30.43 -29.47
C GLU A 79 -68.93 -31.60 -28.72
N ARG A 80 -69.48 -32.82 -28.80
CA ARG A 80 -68.82 -34.04 -28.28
C ARG A 80 -67.45 -34.26 -28.91
N ASP A 81 -67.33 -34.19 -30.23
CA ASP A 81 -66.07 -34.39 -30.96
C ASP A 81 -65.02 -33.35 -30.56
N LYS A 82 -65.44 -32.08 -30.40
CA LYS A 82 -64.58 -31.00 -29.92
C LYS A 82 -64.07 -31.25 -28.50
N GLN A 83 -64.93 -31.69 -27.57
CA GLN A 83 -64.51 -31.99 -26.20
C GLN A 83 -63.61 -33.23 -26.16
N LEU A 84 -63.84 -34.24 -27.00
CA LEU A 84 -62.95 -35.39 -27.14
C LEU A 84 -61.55 -34.97 -27.61
N ALA A 85 -61.46 -34.08 -28.60
CA ALA A 85 -60.19 -33.52 -29.06
C ALA A 85 -59.48 -32.71 -27.94
N ALA A 86 -60.23 -31.97 -27.12
CA ALA A 86 -59.68 -31.25 -25.97
C ALA A 86 -59.10 -32.21 -24.91
N ILE A 87 -59.82 -33.30 -24.60
CA ILE A 87 -59.34 -34.35 -23.68
C ILE A 87 -58.04 -34.97 -24.19
N GLN A 88 -57.96 -35.31 -25.48
CA GLN A 88 -56.77 -35.89 -26.08
C GLN A 88 -55.59 -34.92 -26.04
N LYS A 89 -55.82 -33.65 -26.36
CA LYS A 89 -54.80 -32.60 -26.30
C LYS A 89 -54.25 -32.43 -24.88
N SER A 90 -55.13 -32.23 -23.90
CA SER A 90 -54.70 -32.07 -22.50
C SER A 90 -54.00 -33.33 -21.97
N SER A 91 -54.46 -34.52 -22.35
CA SER A 91 -53.78 -35.78 -22.00
C SER A 91 -52.36 -35.87 -22.57
N ALA A 92 -52.15 -35.40 -23.80
CA ALA A 92 -50.81 -35.32 -24.39
C ALA A 92 -49.94 -34.30 -23.64
N THR A 93 -50.48 -33.13 -23.29
CA THR A 93 -49.76 -32.11 -22.51
C THR A 93 -49.36 -32.63 -21.13
N VAL A 94 -50.25 -33.33 -20.40
CA VAL A 94 -49.90 -33.96 -19.11
C VAL A 94 -48.68 -34.86 -19.27
N LYS A 95 -48.69 -35.74 -20.26
CA LYS A 95 -47.57 -36.65 -20.51
C LYS A 95 -46.27 -35.90 -20.86
N GLU A 96 -46.36 -34.85 -21.66
CA GLU A 96 -45.21 -34.01 -22.03
C GLU A 96 -44.61 -33.30 -20.80
N GLN A 97 -45.45 -32.67 -19.98
CA GLN A 97 -45.01 -31.96 -18.78
C GLN A 97 -44.42 -32.92 -17.75
N MET A 98 -45.01 -34.10 -17.57
CA MET A 98 -44.47 -35.15 -16.72
C MET A 98 -43.10 -35.65 -17.22
N ALA A 99 -42.92 -35.80 -18.53
CA ALA A 99 -41.62 -36.17 -19.09
C ALA A 99 -40.55 -35.09 -18.86
N LYS A 100 -40.92 -33.80 -18.96
CA LYS A 100 -40.04 -32.66 -18.64
C LYS A 100 -39.72 -32.58 -17.15
N ALA A 101 -40.69 -32.90 -16.30
CA ALA A 101 -40.54 -32.86 -14.84
C ALA A 101 -39.65 -34.01 -14.33
N LYS A 102 -39.81 -35.23 -14.85
CA LYS A 102 -39.13 -36.46 -14.39
C LYS A 102 -37.63 -36.31 -14.09
N PRO A 103 -36.77 -35.74 -14.97
CA PRO A 103 -35.33 -35.60 -14.69
C PRO A 103 -35.02 -34.61 -13.55
N LEU A 104 -35.97 -33.75 -13.18
CA LEU A 104 -35.80 -32.75 -12.13
C LEU A 104 -36.10 -33.30 -10.72
N PHE A 105 -36.63 -34.53 -10.63
CA PHE A 105 -36.93 -35.21 -9.36
C PHE A 105 -35.94 -36.34 -9.11
N VAL A 106 -34.92 -36.05 -8.30
CA VAL A 106 -33.82 -36.98 -8.01
C VAL A 106 -34.00 -37.79 -6.72
N THR A 107 -34.99 -37.46 -5.90
CA THR A 107 -35.28 -38.17 -4.63
C THR A 107 -35.91 -39.53 -4.91
N GLU A 108 -35.65 -40.50 -4.03
CA GLU A 108 -36.27 -41.83 -4.13
C GLU A 108 -37.80 -41.75 -4.08
N ARG A 109 -38.34 -40.91 -3.18
CA ARG A 109 -39.79 -40.66 -3.11
C ARG A 109 -40.35 -40.03 -4.39
N GLY A 110 -39.62 -39.08 -5.00
CA GLY A 110 -40.02 -38.48 -6.27
C GLY A 110 -40.07 -39.54 -7.38
N LYS A 111 -39.01 -40.34 -7.54
CA LYS A 111 -38.97 -41.44 -8.52
C LYS A 111 -40.11 -42.44 -8.32
N GLU A 112 -40.41 -42.80 -7.08
CA GLU A 112 -41.52 -43.69 -6.72
C GLU A 112 -42.88 -43.09 -7.15
N LEU A 113 -43.10 -41.80 -6.88
CA LEU A 113 -44.33 -41.10 -7.28
C LEU A 113 -44.47 -41.03 -8.80
N PHE A 114 -43.39 -40.78 -9.55
CA PHE A 114 -43.44 -40.83 -11.02
C PHE A 114 -43.81 -42.23 -11.54
N ALA A 115 -43.24 -43.29 -10.97
CA ALA A 115 -43.58 -44.65 -11.38
C ALA A 115 -45.04 -45.02 -11.06
N LYS A 116 -45.53 -44.60 -9.88
CA LYS A 116 -46.94 -44.77 -9.50
C LYS A 116 -47.88 -43.96 -10.40
N PHE A 117 -47.52 -42.71 -10.70
CA PHE A 117 -48.27 -41.86 -11.61
C PHE A 117 -48.34 -42.49 -12.99
N ASP A 118 -47.23 -42.96 -13.55
CA ASP A 118 -47.19 -43.62 -14.87
C ASP A 118 -48.19 -44.80 -14.93
N SER A 119 -48.24 -45.64 -13.88
CA SER A 119 -49.17 -46.77 -13.83
C SER A 119 -50.64 -46.36 -13.62
N GLU A 120 -50.93 -45.41 -12.72
CA GLU A 120 -52.30 -44.95 -12.48
C GLU A 120 -52.82 -44.11 -13.65
N TRP A 121 -51.95 -43.43 -14.38
CA TRP A 121 -52.28 -42.67 -15.59
C TRP A 121 -52.83 -43.58 -16.68
N GLU A 122 -52.18 -44.73 -16.94
CA GLU A 122 -52.68 -45.71 -17.91
C GLU A 122 -54.05 -46.29 -17.52
N ARG A 123 -54.24 -46.57 -16.23
CA ARG A 123 -55.53 -47.03 -15.69
C ARG A 123 -56.61 -45.96 -15.82
N PHE A 124 -56.29 -44.72 -15.48
CA PHE A 124 -57.17 -43.57 -15.63
C PHE A 124 -57.60 -43.37 -17.09
N GLN A 125 -56.65 -43.42 -18.04
CA GLN A 125 -56.93 -43.31 -19.47
C GLN A 125 -57.85 -44.43 -19.96
N THR A 126 -57.61 -45.67 -19.52
CA THR A 126 -58.44 -46.82 -19.88
C THR A 126 -59.88 -46.66 -19.38
N GLU A 127 -60.06 -46.33 -18.10
CA GLU A 127 -61.39 -46.12 -17.52
C GLU A 127 -62.09 -44.89 -18.13
N GLN A 128 -61.33 -43.83 -18.43
CA GLN A 128 -61.86 -42.66 -19.11
C GLN A 128 -62.38 -42.99 -20.52
N GLN A 129 -61.61 -43.73 -21.32
CA GLN A 129 -62.05 -44.15 -22.65
C GLN A 129 -63.30 -45.01 -22.58
N ARG A 130 -63.37 -45.95 -21.62
CA ARG A 130 -64.56 -46.77 -21.38
C ARG A 130 -65.78 -45.93 -21.02
N ALA A 131 -65.63 -44.96 -20.10
CA ALA A 131 -66.71 -44.07 -19.68
C ALA A 131 -67.17 -43.14 -20.81
N LEU A 132 -66.25 -42.61 -21.63
CA LEU A 132 -66.58 -41.78 -22.79
C LEU A 132 -67.28 -42.59 -23.90
N ALA A 133 -66.87 -43.84 -24.13
CA ALA A 133 -67.53 -44.73 -25.09
C ALA A 133 -68.97 -45.05 -24.66
N LEU A 134 -69.18 -45.31 -23.37
CA LEU A 134 -70.52 -45.50 -22.81
C LEU A 134 -71.38 -44.24 -22.98
N ALA A 135 -70.86 -43.08 -22.61
CA ALA A 135 -71.54 -41.79 -22.80
C ALA A 135 -71.86 -41.48 -24.27
N ALA A 136 -71.00 -41.89 -25.20
CA ALA A 136 -71.22 -41.70 -26.63
C ALA A 136 -72.37 -42.56 -27.17
N SER A 137 -72.60 -43.74 -26.57
CA SER A 137 -73.69 -44.66 -26.95
C SER A 137 -75.06 -44.25 -26.38
N GLU A 138 -75.08 -43.40 -25.37
CA GLU A 138 -76.30 -42.86 -24.76
C GLU A 138 -76.84 -41.63 -25.50
N LYS A 139 -78.17 -41.43 -25.40
CA LYS A 139 -78.81 -40.21 -25.87
C LYS A 139 -78.21 -39.01 -25.11
N LEU A 140 -78.16 -37.88 -25.82
CA LEU A 140 -77.64 -36.63 -25.28
C LEU A 140 -78.45 -36.23 -24.03
N ALA A 141 -77.76 -35.85 -22.95
CA ALA A 141 -78.34 -35.42 -21.67
C ALA A 141 -79.16 -36.49 -20.89
N GLU A 142 -78.93 -37.78 -21.14
CA GLU A 142 -79.46 -38.88 -20.32
C GLU A 142 -78.43 -39.33 -19.26
N HIS A 143 -78.88 -39.88 -18.13
CA HIS A 143 -78.03 -40.28 -17.01
C HIS A 143 -78.27 -41.75 -16.65
N ASP A 144 -77.66 -42.68 -17.38
CA ASP A 144 -77.66 -44.10 -17.02
C ASP A 144 -76.88 -44.32 -15.70
N PRO A 145 -77.42 -45.07 -14.73
CA PRO A 145 -76.70 -45.47 -13.52
C PRO A 145 -75.32 -46.11 -13.77
N ALA A 146 -75.15 -46.87 -14.85
CA ALA A 146 -73.88 -47.46 -15.26
C ALA A 146 -72.87 -46.38 -15.68
N LEU A 147 -73.33 -45.33 -16.37
CA LEU A 147 -72.50 -44.18 -16.73
C LEU A 147 -72.09 -43.36 -15.50
N VAL A 148 -73.01 -43.16 -14.56
CA VAL A 148 -72.71 -42.49 -13.28
C VAL A 148 -71.62 -43.25 -12.53
N GLN A 149 -71.71 -44.58 -12.45
CA GLN A 149 -70.71 -45.42 -11.80
C GLN A 149 -69.34 -45.39 -12.53
N ALA A 150 -69.35 -45.44 -13.86
CA ALA A 150 -68.13 -45.32 -14.66
C ALA A 150 -67.46 -43.96 -14.42
N MET A 151 -68.22 -42.87 -14.45
CA MET A 151 -67.72 -41.52 -14.19
C MET A 151 -67.19 -41.34 -12.76
N SER A 152 -67.84 -41.97 -11.76
CA SER A 152 -67.34 -41.99 -10.38
C SER A 152 -65.97 -42.67 -10.28
N THR A 153 -65.78 -43.78 -11.01
CA THR A 153 -64.49 -44.49 -11.05
C THR A 153 -63.40 -43.62 -11.67
N VAL A 154 -63.71 -42.96 -12.80
CA VAL A 154 -62.77 -42.05 -13.46
C VAL A 154 -62.43 -40.85 -12.57
N ARG A 155 -63.41 -40.31 -11.82
CA ARG A 155 -63.17 -39.23 -10.85
C ARG A 155 -62.23 -39.67 -9.75
N SER A 156 -62.49 -40.81 -9.10
CA SER A 156 -61.61 -41.34 -8.05
C SER A 156 -60.18 -41.58 -8.54
N LYS A 157 -60.00 -42.03 -9.79
CA LYS A 157 -58.69 -42.18 -10.43
C LYS A 157 -58.02 -40.83 -10.71
N ALA A 158 -58.77 -39.82 -11.13
CA ALA A 158 -58.27 -38.47 -11.31
C ALA A 158 -57.83 -37.85 -9.98
N ASP A 159 -58.63 -38.01 -8.92
CA ASP A 159 -58.32 -37.51 -7.57
C ASP A 159 -57.00 -38.13 -7.07
N ALA A 160 -56.77 -39.42 -7.32
CA ALA A 160 -55.50 -40.07 -6.97
C ALA A 160 -54.29 -39.53 -7.77
N LEU A 161 -54.48 -39.13 -9.03
CA LEU A 161 -53.42 -38.50 -9.83
C LEU A 161 -53.15 -37.06 -9.36
N ASP A 162 -54.21 -36.33 -9.01
CA ASP A 162 -54.17 -34.99 -8.42
C ASP A 162 -53.34 -34.99 -7.14
N ASP A 163 -53.66 -35.90 -6.20
CA ASP A 163 -52.91 -36.09 -4.94
C ASP A 163 -51.41 -36.33 -5.17
N MET A 164 -51.06 -37.13 -6.19
CA MET A 164 -49.64 -37.40 -6.53
C MET A 164 -48.94 -36.16 -7.10
N LEU A 165 -49.61 -35.40 -7.97
CA LEU A 165 -49.08 -34.15 -8.51
C LEU A 165 -48.90 -33.10 -7.41
N ASP A 166 -49.86 -33.01 -6.49
CA ASP A 166 -49.80 -32.14 -5.32
C ASP A 166 -48.64 -32.53 -4.38
N GLU A 167 -48.40 -33.82 -4.15
CA GLU A 167 -47.27 -34.28 -3.36
C GLU A 167 -45.93 -33.93 -4.03
N LEU A 168 -45.82 -34.09 -5.36
CA LEU A 168 -44.65 -33.69 -6.13
C LEU A 168 -44.42 -32.18 -6.07
N ALA A 169 -45.48 -31.37 -6.18
CA ALA A 169 -45.40 -29.91 -6.05
C ALA A 169 -44.93 -29.51 -4.64
N ARG A 170 -45.50 -30.10 -3.58
CA ARG A 170 -45.09 -29.84 -2.19
C ARG A 170 -43.64 -30.22 -1.92
N GLN A 171 -43.13 -31.30 -2.52
CA GLN A 171 -41.70 -31.63 -2.41
C GLN A 171 -40.81 -30.53 -2.99
N LYS A 172 -41.22 -29.93 -4.11
CA LYS A 172 -40.48 -28.83 -4.75
C LYS A 172 -40.57 -27.53 -3.94
N ASP A 173 -41.75 -27.19 -3.46
CA ASP A 173 -41.94 -26.03 -2.57
C ASP A 173 -41.10 -26.15 -1.29
N ALA A 174 -41.11 -27.33 -0.64
CA ALA A 174 -40.31 -27.57 0.56
C ALA A 174 -38.80 -27.49 0.30
N ARG A 175 -38.32 -28.04 -0.81
CA ARG A 175 -36.90 -27.95 -1.20
C ARG A 175 -36.49 -26.53 -1.57
N ALA A 176 -37.36 -25.76 -2.23
CA ALA A 176 -37.10 -24.36 -2.52
C ALA A 176 -37.01 -23.53 -1.23
N ALA A 177 -37.91 -23.77 -0.27
CA ALA A 177 -37.83 -23.14 1.06
C ALA A 177 -36.52 -23.50 1.79
N GLN A 178 -36.15 -24.78 1.80
CA GLN A 178 -34.89 -25.22 2.40
C GLN A 178 -33.67 -24.58 1.71
N ALA A 179 -33.65 -24.51 0.38
CA ALA A 179 -32.56 -23.88 -0.37
C ALA A 179 -32.44 -22.37 -0.04
N ASN A 180 -33.57 -21.70 0.20
CA ASN A 180 -33.57 -20.31 0.65
C ASN A 180 -32.99 -20.17 2.07
N ASP A 181 -33.36 -21.04 3.00
CA ASP A 181 -32.80 -21.06 4.36
C ASP A 181 -31.29 -21.37 4.36
N GLU A 182 -30.85 -22.32 3.53
CA GLU A 182 -29.43 -22.62 3.32
C GLU A 182 -28.68 -21.41 2.74
N THR A 183 -29.30 -20.67 1.81
CA THR A 183 -28.72 -19.45 1.24
C THR A 183 -28.53 -18.37 2.30
N GLU A 184 -29.51 -18.17 3.19
CA GLU A 184 -29.40 -17.20 4.30
C GLU A 184 -28.31 -17.60 5.31
N ALA A 185 -28.21 -18.89 5.63
CA ALA A 185 -27.14 -19.41 6.49
C ALA A 185 -25.75 -19.21 5.88
N ILE A 186 -25.58 -19.51 4.59
CA ILE A 186 -24.34 -19.26 3.85
C ILE A 186 -24.02 -17.77 3.82
N TYR A 187 -25.00 -16.92 3.52
CA TYR A 187 -24.81 -15.47 3.45
C TYR A 187 -24.38 -14.88 4.80
N SER A 188 -25.10 -15.21 5.88
CA SER A 188 -24.80 -14.70 7.22
C SER A 188 -23.43 -15.17 7.74
N GLY A 189 -23.09 -16.45 7.54
CA GLY A 189 -21.76 -16.99 7.88
C GLY A 189 -20.63 -16.37 7.05
N SER A 190 -20.86 -16.18 5.75
CA SER A 190 -19.94 -15.50 4.84
C SER A 190 -19.70 -14.05 5.27
N ARG A 191 -20.76 -13.33 5.63
CA ARG A 191 -20.70 -11.94 6.09
C ARG A 191 -19.85 -11.82 7.35
N GLN A 192 -20.08 -12.68 8.35
CA GLN A 192 -19.30 -12.66 9.59
C GLN A 192 -17.82 -12.97 9.35
N THR A 193 -17.53 -13.96 8.50
CA THR A 193 -16.16 -14.32 8.14
C THR A 193 -15.44 -13.18 7.42
N LEU A 194 -16.09 -12.54 6.44
CA LEU A 194 -15.53 -11.38 5.73
C LEU A 194 -15.29 -10.20 6.67
N ILE A 195 -16.24 -9.88 7.55
CA ILE A 195 -16.06 -8.82 8.56
C ILE A 195 -14.88 -9.15 9.47
N ALA A 196 -14.75 -10.39 9.94
CA ALA A 196 -13.65 -10.80 10.80
C ALA A 196 -12.28 -10.65 10.11
N ILE A 197 -12.17 -11.04 8.84
CA ILE A 197 -10.93 -10.89 8.05
C ILE A 197 -10.62 -9.41 7.82
N ILE A 198 -11.62 -8.58 7.49
CA ILE A 198 -11.43 -7.14 7.27
C ILE A 198 -10.97 -6.45 8.56
N VAL A 199 -11.67 -6.68 9.68
CA VAL A 199 -11.32 -6.11 10.99
C VAL A 199 -9.93 -6.59 11.42
N GLY A 200 -9.63 -7.88 11.29
CA GLY A 200 -8.32 -8.44 11.58
C GLY A 200 -7.22 -7.86 10.70
N GLY A 201 -7.49 -7.67 9.41
CA GLY A 201 -6.56 -7.07 8.45
C GLY A 201 -6.28 -5.59 8.74
N VAL A 202 -7.31 -4.81 9.07
CA VAL A 202 -7.17 -3.42 9.48
C VAL A 202 -6.37 -3.32 10.79
N ALA A 203 -6.71 -4.15 11.79
CA ALA A 203 -5.98 -4.19 13.05
C ALA A 203 -4.50 -4.54 12.84
N LEU A 204 -4.21 -5.54 12.00
CA LEU A 204 -2.84 -5.90 11.65
C LEU A 204 -2.13 -4.76 10.91
N GLY A 205 -2.80 -4.10 9.97
CA GLY A 205 -2.27 -2.94 9.26
C GLY A 205 -1.91 -1.79 10.19
N VAL A 206 -2.77 -1.49 11.18
CA VAL A 206 -2.51 -0.47 12.22
C VAL A 206 -1.31 -0.87 13.08
N VAL A 207 -1.23 -2.13 13.53
CA VAL A 207 -0.11 -2.64 14.33
C VAL A 207 1.20 -2.58 13.55
N LEU A 208 1.21 -3.02 12.29
CA LEU A 208 2.38 -2.95 11.42
C LEU A 208 2.80 -1.50 11.15
N GLY A 209 1.84 -0.62 10.84
CA GLY A 209 2.08 0.81 10.65
C GLY A 209 2.69 1.46 11.89
N TRP A 210 2.16 1.15 13.08
CA TRP A 210 2.70 1.63 14.34
C TRP A 210 4.11 1.12 14.61
N LEU A 211 4.37 -0.17 14.39
CA LEU A 211 5.71 -0.78 14.55
C LEU A 211 6.73 -0.17 13.58
N ILE A 212 6.36 -0.04 12.30
CA ILE A 212 7.23 0.56 11.27
C ILE A 212 7.51 2.01 11.62
N SER A 213 6.48 2.82 11.91
CA SER A 213 6.61 4.22 12.32
C SER A 213 7.53 4.37 13.52
N ARG A 214 7.34 3.57 14.57
CA ARG A 214 8.22 3.59 15.76
C ARG A 214 9.65 3.15 15.45
N SER A 215 9.84 2.21 14.52
CA SER A 215 11.17 1.67 14.17
C SER A 215 11.96 2.55 13.19
N VAL A 216 11.30 3.39 12.41
CA VAL A 216 11.93 4.22 11.36
C VAL A 216 11.86 5.71 11.72
N ALA A 217 10.67 6.24 12.01
CA ALA A 217 10.48 7.68 12.23
C ALA A 217 11.22 8.17 13.48
N ARG A 218 11.22 7.40 14.58
CA ARG A 218 11.95 7.80 15.81
C ARG A 218 13.47 7.87 15.60
N PRO A 219 14.16 6.85 15.04
CA PRO A 219 15.59 6.96 14.76
C PRO A 219 15.94 8.08 13.78
N ILE A 220 15.14 8.29 12.72
CA ILE A 220 15.35 9.40 11.79
C ILE A 220 15.20 10.75 12.50
N GLY A 221 14.23 10.90 13.40
CA GLY A 221 14.10 12.12 14.22
C GLY A 221 15.37 12.44 15.02
N ARG A 222 16.05 11.43 15.57
CA ARG A 222 17.35 11.65 16.26
C ARG A 222 18.45 12.04 15.29
N VAL A 223 18.49 11.48 14.09
CA VAL A 223 19.47 11.89 13.07
C VAL A 223 19.30 13.37 12.73
N VAL A 224 18.05 13.83 12.56
CA VAL A 224 17.74 15.23 12.32
C VAL A 224 18.19 16.11 13.49
N GLU A 225 17.93 15.69 14.72
CA GLU A 225 18.38 16.41 15.93
C GLU A 225 19.91 16.55 16.00
N VAL A 226 20.65 15.46 15.75
CA VAL A 226 22.11 15.47 15.70
C VAL A 226 22.64 16.40 14.61
N ALA A 227 22.05 16.34 13.41
CA ALA A 227 22.46 17.18 12.29
C ALA A 227 22.25 18.67 12.58
N ASN A 228 21.12 19.04 13.22
CA ASN A 228 20.85 20.42 13.62
C ASN A 228 21.86 20.93 14.66
N ARG A 229 22.16 20.13 15.69
CA ARG A 229 23.19 20.50 16.70
C ARG A 229 24.57 20.68 16.07
N LEU A 230 24.93 19.81 15.13
CA LEU A 230 26.20 19.93 14.40
C LEU A 230 26.24 21.21 13.54
N ALA A 231 25.11 21.58 12.91
CA ALA A 231 25.00 22.83 12.16
C ALA A 231 25.10 24.08 13.05
N GLU A 232 24.71 23.97 14.33
CA GLU A 232 24.91 25.01 15.35
C GLU A 232 26.33 25.04 15.94
N GLY A 233 27.22 24.12 15.51
CA GLY A 233 28.60 24.04 15.98
C GLY A 233 28.80 23.19 17.24
N ASP A 234 27.75 22.55 17.75
CA ASP A 234 27.85 21.64 18.89
C ASP A 234 28.30 20.24 18.44
N MET A 235 29.59 19.96 18.64
CA MET A 235 30.21 18.66 18.31
C MET A 235 30.27 17.71 19.50
N THR A 236 29.64 18.04 20.63
CA THR A 236 29.68 17.22 21.86
C THR A 236 28.62 16.12 21.90
N VAL A 237 27.80 16.01 20.86
CA VAL A 237 26.67 15.09 20.79
C VAL A 237 27.11 13.64 20.72
N GLU A 238 26.63 12.81 21.65
CA GLU A 238 26.87 11.37 21.61
C GLU A 238 25.98 10.68 20.56
N ILE A 239 26.59 10.20 19.47
CA ILE A 239 25.90 9.49 18.39
C ILE A 239 25.99 7.98 18.64
N VAL A 240 24.90 7.39 19.14
CA VAL A 240 24.83 5.95 19.44
C VAL A 240 24.09 5.19 18.32
N GLY A 241 24.86 4.59 17.41
CA GLY A 241 24.36 3.66 16.39
C GLY A 241 24.26 2.23 16.94
N LYS A 242 23.06 1.77 17.31
CA LYS A 242 22.83 0.36 17.74
C LYS A 242 22.23 -0.53 16.66
N SER A 243 21.87 0.04 15.50
CA SER A 243 21.20 -0.67 14.41
C SER A 243 22.15 -1.01 13.27
N ARG A 244 21.87 -2.08 12.52
CA ARG A 244 22.60 -2.47 11.30
C ARG A 244 21.87 -2.09 10.00
N ASP A 245 20.69 -1.49 10.13
CA ASP A 245 19.92 -0.97 8.99
C ASP A 245 20.49 0.34 8.45
N GLU A 246 19.86 0.91 7.42
CA GLU A 246 20.31 2.15 6.78
C GLU A 246 20.37 3.33 7.76
N VAL A 247 19.51 3.37 8.78
CA VAL A 247 19.56 4.42 9.79
C VAL A 247 20.77 4.26 10.71
N GLY A 248 21.13 3.01 11.04
CA GLY A 248 22.36 2.71 11.76
C GLY A 248 23.61 3.14 10.99
N GLN A 249 23.66 2.83 9.69
CA GLN A 249 24.76 3.23 8.81
C GLN A 249 24.86 4.76 8.67
N LEU A 250 23.72 5.46 8.62
CA LEU A 250 23.68 6.92 8.60
C LEU A 250 24.17 7.53 9.92
N LEU A 251 23.79 6.98 11.07
CA LEU A 251 24.30 7.40 12.37
C LEU A 251 25.81 7.17 12.49
N ASP A 252 26.34 6.04 12.03
CA ASP A 252 27.78 5.77 12.02
C ASP A 252 28.53 6.75 11.11
N ALA A 253 27.99 7.07 9.94
CA ALA A 253 28.57 8.07 9.04
C ALA A 253 28.59 9.48 9.66
N MET A 254 27.51 9.88 10.33
CA MET A 254 27.45 11.12 11.09
C MET A 254 28.48 11.13 12.21
N ARG A 255 28.67 10.01 12.93
CA ARG A 255 29.69 9.90 13.99
C ARG A 255 31.09 10.15 13.44
N HIS A 256 31.45 9.55 12.31
CA HIS A 256 32.73 9.80 11.66
C HIS A 256 32.89 11.26 11.22
N MET A 257 31.81 11.88 10.71
CA MET A 257 31.81 13.29 10.35
C MET A 257 32.08 14.20 11.57
N THR A 258 31.37 13.99 12.68
CA THR A 258 31.57 14.77 13.91
C THR A 258 32.98 14.61 14.46
N GLN A 259 33.52 13.39 14.49
CA GLN A 259 34.90 13.12 14.91
C GLN A 259 35.90 13.89 14.05
N ARG A 260 35.68 13.93 12.72
CA ARG A 260 36.62 14.57 11.81
C ARG A 260 36.54 16.09 11.86
N LEU A 261 35.34 16.65 12.00
CA LEU A 261 35.16 18.08 12.25
C LEU A 261 35.79 18.52 13.57
N THR A 262 35.62 17.72 14.64
CA THR A 262 36.22 18.01 15.96
C THR A 262 37.75 18.07 15.86
N GLN A 263 38.35 17.12 15.13
CA GLN A 263 39.80 17.11 14.91
C GLN A 263 40.28 18.33 14.11
N VAL A 264 39.57 18.70 13.04
CA VAL A 264 39.91 19.88 12.23
C VAL A 264 39.82 21.16 13.07
N VAL A 265 38.78 21.31 13.90
CA VAL A 265 38.66 22.47 14.80
C VAL A 265 39.79 22.50 15.83
N ALA A 266 40.18 21.34 16.39
CA ALA A 266 41.29 21.26 17.33
C ALA A 266 42.63 21.65 16.68
N GLU A 267 42.87 21.22 15.44
CA GLU A 267 44.07 21.55 14.66
C GLU A 267 44.12 23.05 14.31
N VAL A 268 42.98 23.65 13.95
CA VAL A 268 42.85 25.10 13.72
C VAL A 268 43.12 25.88 15.00
N ASN A 269 42.57 25.46 16.14
CA ASN A 269 42.83 26.12 17.44
C ASN A 269 44.30 26.04 17.84
N ALA A 270 44.94 24.87 17.71
CA ALA A 270 46.36 24.72 17.99
C ALA A 270 47.24 25.58 17.07
N SER A 271 46.85 25.70 15.79
CA SER A 271 47.52 26.57 14.82
C SER A 271 47.34 28.05 15.17
N ALA A 272 46.16 28.45 15.61
CA ALA A 272 45.88 29.82 16.06
C ALA A 272 46.67 30.18 17.33
N GLU A 273 46.79 29.26 18.29
CA GLU A 273 47.59 29.45 19.50
C GLU A 273 49.09 29.57 19.17
N SER A 274 49.59 28.72 18.26
CA SER A 274 50.97 28.82 17.76
C SER A 274 51.22 30.15 17.03
N LEU A 275 50.26 30.62 16.22
CA LEU A 275 50.34 31.90 15.52
C LEU A 275 50.30 33.09 16.49
N ALA A 276 49.49 33.01 17.55
CA ALA A 276 49.46 34.01 18.61
C ALA A 276 50.82 34.10 19.32
N GLY A 277 51.40 32.97 19.72
CA GLY A 277 52.74 32.91 20.32
C GLY A 277 53.84 33.47 19.40
N ALA A 278 53.82 33.10 18.12
CA ALA A 278 54.76 33.66 17.13
C ALA A 278 54.58 35.17 16.96
N SER A 279 53.34 35.67 17.03
CA SER A 279 53.03 37.09 16.95
C SER A 279 53.54 37.87 18.17
N GLU A 280 53.48 37.28 19.37
CA GLU A 280 54.09 37.84 20.59
C GLU A 280 55.62 37.91 20.47
N GLU A 281 56.28 36.86 19.95
CA GLU A 281 57.72 36.83 19.72
C GLU A 281 58.18 37.88 18.70
N VAL A 282 57.43 38.02 17.58
CA VAL A 282 57.67 39.06 16.58
C VAL A 282 57.51 40.46 17.20
N SER A 283 56.49 40.66 18.03
CA SER A 283 56.29 41.94 18.72
C SER A 283 57.45 42.28 19.66
N ALA A 284 57.92 41.31 20.46
CA ALA A 284 59.07 41.49 21.34
C ALA A 284 60.37 41.78 20.55
N THR A 285 60.56 41.11 19.42
CA THR A 285 61.71 41.33 18.52
C THR A 285 61.65 42.72 17.90
N ALA A 286 60.47 43.16 17.42
CA ALA A 286 60.27 44.49 16.88
C ALA A 286 60.55 45.58 17.92
N GLN A 287 60.13 45.38 19.18
CA GLN A 287 60.42 46.29 20.30
C GLN A 287 61.94 46.40 20.55
N SER A 288 62.62 45.25 20.60
CA SER A 288 64.08 45.19 20.83
C SER A 288 64.85 45.84 19.68
N LEU A 289 64.44 45.60 18.43
CA LEU A 289 65.01 46.23 17.25
C LEU A 289 64.78 47.75 17.24
N SER A 290 63.58 48.21 17.62
CA SER A 290 63.30 49.64 17.76
C SER A 290 64.23 50.29 18.79
N GLN A 291 64.49 49.63 19.91
CA GLN A 291 65.40 50.13 20.93
C GLN A 291 66.86 50.16 20.45
N ALA A 292 67.33 49.08 19.82
CA ALA A 292 68.67 49.04 19.22
C ALA A 292 68.85 50.11 18.12
N ALA A 293 67.82 50.36 17.31
CA ALA A 293 67.83 51.43 16.31
C ALA A 293 67.92 52.82 16.96
N SER A 294 67.24 53.07 18.08
CA SER A 294 67.38 54.31 18.85
C SER A 294 68.79 54.48 19.44
N GLU A 295 69.38 53.41 19.99
CA GLU A 295 70.76 53.43 20.48
C GLU A 295 71.77 53.69 19.35
N GLN A 296 71.58 53.04 18.21
CA GLN A 296 72.42 53.26 17.03
C GLN A 296 72.29 54.69 16.49
N ALA A 297 71.08 55.25 16.46
CA ALA A 297 70.86 56.65 16.08
C ALA A 297 71.64 57.60 17.01
N ALA A 298 71.58 57.38 18.33
CA ALA A 298 72.36 58.15 19.30
C ALA A 298 73.88 58.01 19.08
N GLY A 299 74.38 56.80 18.81
CA GLY A 299 75.79 56.58 18.50
C GLY A 299 76.24 57.26 17.20
N VAL A 300 75.37 57.35 16.19
CA VAL A 300 75.62 58.10 14.95
C VAL A 300 75.66 59.61 15.22
N GLU A 301 74.78 60.12 16.09
CA GLU A 301 74.82 61.52 16.54
C GLU A 301 76.14 61.85 17.24
N GLU A 302 76.59 61.00 18.17
CA GLU A 302 77.86 61.18 18.89
C GLU A 302 79.07 61.11 17.94
N THR A 303 79.05 60.17 16.99
CA THR A 303 80.09 60.07 15.95
C THR A 303 80.11 61.31 15.08
N SER A 304 78.95 61.83 14.70
CA SER A 304 78.84 63.06 13.89
C SER A 304 79.37 64.27 14.64
N ALA A 305 79.02 64.43 15.92
CA ALA A 305 79.58 65.47 16.79
C ALA A 305 81.11 65.35 16.93
N SER A 306 81.62 64.13 17.08
CA SER A 306 83.05 63.86 17.11
C SER A 306 83.73 64.25 15.80
N LEU A 307 83.10 63.96 14.65
CA LEU A 307 83.59 64.37 13.32
C LEU A 307 83.57 65.90 13.14
N GLU A 308 82.58 66.61 13.66
CA GLU A 308 82.56 68.09 13.67
C GLU A 308 83.74 68.64 14.47
N GLN A 309 83.97 68.11 15.68
CA GLN A 309 85.09 68.52 16.54
C GLN A 309 86.45 68.17 15.90
N MET A 310 86.54 67.03 15.23
CA MET A 310 87.74 66.60 14.50
C MET A 310 88.00 67.51 13.29
N THR A 311 86.96 67.86 12.54
CA THR A 311 87.05 68.80 11.40
C THR A 311 87.50 70.18 11.86
N ALA A 312 86.97 70.67 12.99
CA ALA A 312 87.43 71.92 13.61
C ALA A 312 88.92 71.84 13.99
N SER A 313 89.36 70.73 14.58
CA SER A 313 90.78 70.50 14.92
C SER A 313 91.69 70.42 13.68
N ILE A 314 91.23 69.79 12.59
CA ILE A 314 91.96 69.74 11.31
C ILE A 314 92.06 71.13 10.70
N SER A 315 90.98 71.90 10.72
CA SER A 315 90.96 73.29 10.26
C SER A 315 91.95 74.13 11.09
N GLN A 316 91.96 73.98 12.41
CA GLN A 316 92.91 74.64 13.31
C GLN A 316 94.36 74.22 13.04
N ASN A 317 94.64 72.93 12.83
CA ASN A 317 95.98 72.45 12.49
C ASN A 317 96.45 72.99 11.13
N THR A 318 95.55 73.09 10.16
CA THR A 318 95.84 73.66 8.84
C THR A 318 96.20 75.14 8.97
N GLU A 319 95.47 75.89 9.80
CA GLU A 319 95.78 77.30 10.08
C GLU A 319 97.12 77.43 10.81
N ASN A 320 97.39 76.60 11.83
CA ASN A 320 98.68 76.56 12.51
C ASN A 320 99.84 76.23 11.54
N ALA A 321 99.62 75.32 10.59
CA ALA A 321 100.60 74.99 9.56
C ALA A 321 100.86 76.19 8.62
N LYS A 322 99.83 76.92 8.21
CA LYS A 322 99.99 78.17 7.44
C LYS A 322 100.75 79.24 8.22
N VAL A 323 100.43 79.43 9.50
CA VAL A 323 101.15 80.36 10.38
C VAL A 323 102.61 79.94 10.51
N THR A 324 102.87 78.65 10.65
CA THR A 324 104.24 78.09 10.72
C THR A 324 105.00 78.28 9.41
N ASP A 325 104.36 78.03 8.26
CA ASP A 325 104.93 78.25 6.93
C ASP A 325 105.23 79.74 6.69
N SER A 326 104.31 80.63 7.09
CA SER A 326 104.51 82.08 7.04
C SER A 326 105.68 82.53 7.92
N MET A 327 105.79 82.00 9.15
CA MET A 327 106.94 82.25 10.04
C MET A 327 108.25 81.73 9.44
N ALA A 328 108.25 80.54 8.86
CA ALA A 328 109.43 79.95 8.23
C ALA A 328 109.87 80.74 6.99
N SER A 329 108.92 81.16 6.15
CA SER A 329 109.17 82.03 5.00
C SER A 329 109.71 83.39 5.42
N GLN A 330 109.14 84.00 6.46
CA GLN A 330 109.61 85.28 7.00
C GLN A 330 111.00 85.16 7.64
N ALA A 331 111.27 84.10 8.39
CA ALA A 331 112.59 83.79 8.93
C ALA A 331 113.63 83.52 7.82
N SER A 332 113.24 82.82 6.76
CA SER A 332 114.07 82.63 5.57
C SER A 332 114.36 83.96 4.86
N GLY A 333 113.37 84.84 4.76
CA GLY A 333 113.53 86.20 4.21
C GLY A 333 114.49 87.04 5.04
N GLN A 334 114.33 87.04 6.37
CA GLN A 334 115.25 87.72 7.29
C GLN A 334 116.66 87.13 7.26
N ALA A 335 116.80 85.81 7.10
CA ALA A 335 118.11 85.16 6.94
C ALA A 335 118.77 85.54 5.61
N ALA A 336 117.99 85.72 4.53
CA ALA A 336 118.49 86.20 3.24
C ALA A 336 118.91 87.68 3.29
N GLU A 337 118.12 88.56 3.91
CA GLU A 337 118.51 89.95 4.17
C GLU A 337 119.75 90.04 5.07
N GLY A 338 119.80 89.22 6.13
CA GLY A 338 121.00 89.08 6.97
C GLY A 338 122.22 88.59 6.19
N GLY A 339 122.02 87.66 5.25
CA GLY A 339 123.05 87.19 4.33
C GLY A 339 123.57 88.28 3.38
N GLU A 340 122.68 89.09 2.81
CA GLU A 340 123.03 90.27 1.99
C GLU A 340 123.75 91.34 2.82
N ALA A 341 123.30 91.62 4.05
CA ALA A 341 123.95 92.58 4.95
C ALA A 341 125.38 92.14 5.29
N VAL A 342 125.60 90.84 5.57
CA VAL A 342 126.96 90.30 5.75
C VAL A 342 127.78 90.50 4.48
N LYS A 343 127.25 90.15 3.30
CA LYS A 343 127.94 90.27 1.99
C LYS A 343 128.32 91.72 1.65
N ALA A 344 127.44 92.68 1.94
CA ALA A 344 127.67 94.12 1.77
C ALA A 344 128.72 94.69 2.75
N THR A 345 129.01 94.00 3.86
CA THR A 345 130.04 94.43 4.83
C THR A 345 131.44 93.89 4.46
N VAL A 346 131.54 92.89 3.57
CA VAL A 346 132.81 92.25 3.17
C VAL A 346 133.35 92.72 1.80
N SER A 347 132.80 93.81 1.22
CA SER A 347 133.24 94.41 -0.05
C SER A 347 133.56 95.89 0.15
#